data_AF-A0A1U7GQ93-F1
#
_entry.id   AF-A0A1U7GQ93-F1
#
_cell.length_a   1.000
_cell.length_b   1.000
_cell.length_c   1.000
_cell.angle_alpha   90.00
_cell.angle_beta   90.00
_cell.angle_gamma   90.00
#
_symmetry.space_group_name_H-M   'P 1'
#
loop_
_entity.id
_entity.type
_entity.pdbx_description
1 polymer ?
#
loop_
_entity_poly.entity_id
_entity_poly.type
_entity_poly.pdbx_seq_one_letter_code
_entity_poly.pdbx_strand_id
1 'polypeptide(L)'
;MRPLLTLALALLAAPALADDREIPAPFAPLEYLVGSWKGQGVPLDDPAQRVRGWTETHAWAWTFDDGKPAGMSVAMEKSRTLKSARLAYDEARKVYVLTAEPAEGKGEIVYEGTLDRSGKLLTLDRKDVPEGKPAERIAIRANANYVRYTLTAERRASRAGAFKKVLETGLTKEGETFAAGSNRAEKPKCVVTGGAAAMSLSYQGKSYPICCSGCRDEFLESPDKYLKKLAAATADAPKSGEKKKSAPAKRPRGDDDAFSGDVDEPRAKP
;
A
#
# COMPACT_ATOMS: atom_id res chain seq x y z
N MET A 1 -43.28 -10.88 -48.52
CA MET A 1 -42.85 -10.63 -47.13
C MET A 1 -41.67 -11.53 -46.82
N ARG A 2 -40.46 -10.97 -46.70
CA ARG A 2 -39.24 -11.71 -46.33
C ARG A 2 -39.04 -11.58 -44.81
N PRO A 3 -38.91 -12.65 -44.02
CA PRO A 3 -38.61 -12.52 -42.61
C PRO A 3 -37.12 -12.21 -42.44
N LEU A 4 -36.80 -11.11 -41.75
CA LEU A 4 -35.45 -10.79 -41.30
C LEU A 4 -35.04 -11.79 -40.20
N LEU A 5 -33.96 -12.52 -40.47
CA LEU A 5 -33.27 -13.35 -39.49
C LEU A 5 -32.47 -12.41 -38.55
N THR A 6 -32.92 -12.24 -37.32
CA THR A 6 -32.21 -11.45 -36.30
C THR A 6 -31.12 -12.33 -35.68
N LEU A 7 -29.86 -12.04 -35.99
CA LEU A 7 -28.70 -12.70 -35.41
C LEU A 7 -28.51 -12.18 -33.97
N ALA A 8 -28.92 -12.98 -32.98
CA ALA A 8 -28.67 -12.69 -31.57
C ALA A 8 -27.17 -12.90 -31.28
N LEU A 9 -26.45 -11.78 -31.10
CA LEU A 9 -25.06 -11.78 -30.66
C LEU A 9 -25.04 -12.11 -29.15
N ALA A 10 -24.77 -13.37 -28.81
CA ALA A 10 -24.53 -13.78 -27.44
C ALA A 10 -23.22 -13.15 -26.96
N LEU A 11 -23.31 -12.12 -26.12
CA LEU A 11 -22.18 -11.66 -25.31
C LEU A 11 -21.80 -12.81 -24.35
N LEU A 12 -20.71 -13.50 -24.64
CA LEU A 12 -20.00 -14.28 -23.63
C LEU A 12 -19.47 -13.30 -22.58
N ALA A 13 -20.17 -13.23 -21.45
CA ALA A 13 -19.63 -12.65 -20.23
C ALA A 13 -18.39 -13.46 -19.84
N ALA A 14 -17.23 -12.81 -19.87
CA ALA A 14 -16.00 -13.38 -19.31
C ALA A 14 -16.26 -13.73 -17.83
N PRO A 15 -15.84 -14.90 -17.35
CA PRO A 15 -15.99 -15.25 -15.94
C PRO A 15 -15.15 -14.27 -15.15
N ALA A 16 -15.79 -13.49 -14.28
CA ALA A 16 -15.11 -12.75 -13.24
C ALA A 16 -14.32 -13.78 -12.42
N LEU A 17 -12.99 -13.65 -12.41
CA LEU A 17 -12.13 -14.36 -11.47
C LEU A 17 -12.75 -14.21 -10.08
N ALA A 18 -13.18 -15.33 -9.50
CA ALA A 18 -13.66 -15.35 -8.13
C ALA A 18 -12.56 -14.74 -7.26
N ASP A 19 -12.88 -13.59 -6.66
CA ASP A 19 -11.99 -12.91 -5.74
C ASP A 19 -11.99 -13.73 -4.45
N ASP A 20 -11.07 -14.68 -4.30
CA ASP A 20 -10.78 -15.43 -3.05
C ASP A 20 -10.25 -14.51 -1.92
N ARG A 21 -10.48 -13.19 -2.03
CA ARG A 21 -10.05 -12.17 -1.10
C ARG A 21 -11.06 -12.03 0.01
N GLU A 22 -10.61 -12.21 1.23
CA GLU A 22 -11.44 -12.04 2.45
C GLU A 22 -11.54 -10.55 2.88
N ILE A 23 -11.19 -9.59 2.02
CA ILE A 23 -11.18 -8.16 2.33
C ILE A 23 -12.57 -7.56 2.09
N PRO A 24 -13.19 -6.84 3.06
CA PRO A 24 -14.47 -6.20 2.84
C PRO A 24 -14.42 -5.21 1.67
N ALA A 25 -15.48 -5.19 0.86
CA ALA A 25 -15.58 -4.35 -0.33
C ALA A 25 -15.27 -2.84 -0.08
N PRO A 26 -15.68 -2.22 1.05
CA PRO A 26 -15.29 -0.84 1.35
C PRO A 26 -13.78 -0.65 1.50
N PHE A 27 -13.07 -1.63 2.05
CA PHE A 27 -11.64 -1.51 2.29
C PHE A 27 -10.76 -1.98 1.12
N ALA A 28 -11.31 -2.69 0.14
CA ALA A 28 -10.55 -3.16 -1.02
C ALA A 28 -9.77 -2.04 -1.76
N PRO A 29 -10.34 -0.84 -2.02
CA PRO A 29 -9.58 0.27 -2.61
C PRO A 29 -8.47 0.83 -1.71
N LEU A 30 -8.55 0.60 -0.39
CA LEU A 30 -7.59 1.08 0.61
C LEU A 30 -6.51 0.04 0.94
N GLU A 31 -6.59 -1.17 0.38
CA GLU A 31 -5.63 -2.26 0.58
C GLU A 31 -4.19 -1.81 0.34
N TYR A 32 -3.97 -0.89 -0.62
CA TYR A 32 -2.64 -0.40 -0.93
C TYR A 32 -1.93 0.21 0.28
N LEU A 33 -2.67 0.85 1.19
CA LEU A 33 -2.15 1.50 2.40
C LEU A 33 -1.47 0.52 3.32
N VAL A 34 -1.83 -0.77 3.31
CA VAL A 34 -1.28 -1.77 4.23
C VAL A 34 0.23 -1.93 4.04
N GLY A 35 0.98 -1.85 5.14
CA GLY A 35 2.43 -1.96 5.17
C GLY A 35 3.11 -0.76 5.84
N SER A 36 4.45 -0.73 5.75
CA SER A 36 5.28 0.35 6.29
C SER A 36 5.55 1.43 5.26
N TRP A 37 5.54 2.67 5.71
CA TRP A 37 5.73 3.86 4.90
C TRP A 37 6.67 4.81 5.58
N LYS A 38 7.50 5.48 4.79
CA LYS A 38 8.44 6.47 5.28
C LYS A 38 8.43 7.68 4.37
N GLY A 39 8.42 8.85 4.98
CA GLY A 39 8.22 10.09 4.26
C GLY A 39 8.72 11.31 4.97
N GLN A 40 8.40 12.45 4.38
CA GLN A 40 8.66 13.76 4.96
C GLN A 40 7.35 14.53 5.11
N GLY A 41 7.14 15.06 6.31
CA GLY A 41 6.10 16.03 6.62
C GLY A 41 6.63 17.44 6.45
N VAL A 42 5.85 18.31 5.80
CA VAL A 42 6.19 19.72 5.56
C VAL A 42 5.05 20.59 6.08
N PRO A 43 5.33 21.57 6.96
CA PRO A 43 4.34 22.55 7.36
C PRO A 43 4.16 23.56 6.21
N LEU A 44 2.91 23.81 5.82
CA LEU A 44 2.56 24.69 4.69
C LEU A 44 2.07 26.07 5.14
N ASP A 45 1.69 26.20 6.41
CA ASP A 45 1.19 27.40 7.04
C ASP A 45 2.29 28.47 7.28
N ASP A 46 3.52 28.05 7.57
CA ASP A 46 4.67 28.95 7.70
C ASP A 46 5.71 28.72 6.59
N PRO A 47 5.89 29.68 5.65
CA PRO A 47 6.91 29.62 4.60
C PRO A 47 8.33 29.38 5.12
N ALA A 48 8.68 29.88 6.30
CA ALA A 48 10.01 29.72 6.89
C ALA A 48 10.26 28.28 7.40
N GLN A 49 9.19 27.55 7.71
CA GLN A 49 9.27 26.16 8.20
C GLN A 49 9.14 25.13 7.08
N ARG A 50 8.84 25.55 5.84
CA ARG A 50 8.76 24.65 4.67
C ARG A 50 10.08 23.92 4.37
N VAL A 51 11.22 24.54 4.71
CA VAL A 51 12.56 23.93 4.57
C VAL A 51 12.91 22.99 5.74
N ARG A 52 12.12 23.00 6.83
CA ARG A 52 12.32 22.18 8.03
C ARG A 52 11.31 21.04 8.10
N GLY A 53 11.23 20.27 7.02
CA GLY A 53 10.45 19.04 7.02
C GLY A 53 10.98 18.04 8.07
N TRP A 54 10.09 17.25 8.68
CA TRP A 54 10.49 16.16 9.57
C TRP A 54 10.30 14.82 8.87
N THR A 55 11.04 13.81 9.31
CA THR A 55 10.82 12.43 8.85
C THR A 55 9.74 11.79 9.69
N GLU A 56 8.78 11.16 9.02
CA GLU A 56 7.62 10.50 9.64
C GLU A 56 7.47 9.10 9.02
N THR A 57 7.09 8.12 9.84
CA THR A 57 6.85 6.74 9.42
C THR A 57 5.44 6.32 9.80
N HIS A 58 4.73 5.67 8.87
CA HIS A 58 3.40 5.14 9.10
C HIS A 58 3.40 3.63 8.89
N ALA A 59 2.86 2.89 9.85
CA ALA A 59 2.67 1.46 9.75
C ALA A 59 1.17 1.16 9.74
N TRP A 60 0.63 0.83 8.57
CA TRP A 60 -0.76 0.45 8.41
C TRP A 60 -0.91 -1.07 8.49
N ALA A 61 -1.91 -1.50 9.25
CA ALA A 61 -2.25 -2.90 9.42
C ALA A 61 -3.77 -3.12 9.38
N TRP A 62 -4.17 -4.32 8.97
CA TRP A 62 -5.56 -4.76 9.10
C TRP A 62 -5.90 -4.96 10.58
N THR A 63 -7.12 -4.62 10.96
CA THR A 63 -7.74 -5.05 12.22
C THR A 63 -8.72 -6.17 11.92
N PHE A 64 -8.67 -7.23 12.73
CA PHE A 64 -9.50 -8.42 12.55
C PHE A 64 -10.60 -8.47 13.61
N ASP A 65 -11.77 -8.94 13.19
CA ASP A 65 -12.90 -9.29 14.06
C ASP A 65 -13.36 -10.70 13.64
N ASP A 66 -13.43 -11.64 14.58
CA ASP A 66 -13.68 -13.06 14.33
C ASP A 66 -12.82 -13.68 13.20
N GLY A 67 -11.56 -13.27 13.11
CA GLY A 67 -10.60 -13.73 12.11
C GLY A 67 -10.92 -13.31 10.67
N LYS A 68 -11.71 -12.23 10.49
CA LYS A 68 -11.93 -11.53 9.23
C LYS A 68 -11.48 -10.08 9.34
N PRO A 69 -10.86 -9.50 8.29
CA PRO A 69 -10.47 -8.09 8.34
C PRO A 69 -11.74 -7.21 8.42
N ALA A 70 -11.86 -6.44 9.49
CA ALA A 70 -13.02 -5.58 9.79
C ALA A 70 -12.71 -4.08 9.67
N GLY A 71 -11.42 -3.72 9.64
CA GLY A 71 -10.98 -2.32 9.55
C GLY A 71 -9.48 -2.21 9.38
N MET A 72 -8.95 -1.00 9.52
CA MET A 72 -7.52 -0.73 9.44
C MET A 72 -7.05 0.05 10.65
N SER A 73 -5.81 -0.14 11.04
CA SER A 73 -5.13 0.68 12.03
C SER A 73 -3.86 1.25 11.44
N VAL A 74 -3.45 2.42 11.94
CA VAL A 74 -2.19 3.05 11.59
C VAL A 74 -1.48 3.50 12.87
N ALA A 75 -0.23 3.11 12.99
CA ALA A 75 0.71 3.69 13.95
C ALA A 75 1.60 4.69 13.20
N MET A 76 1.76 5.90 13.75
CA MET A 76 2.60 6.94 13.15
C MET A 76 3.71 7.32 14.12
N GLU A 77 4.97 7.20 13.71
CA GLU A 77 6.10 7.63 14.52
C GLU A 77 6.61 8.99 14.07
N LYS A 78 6.95 9.84 15.04
CA LYS A 78 7.41 11.23 14.83
C LYS A 78 6.40 12.10 14.06
N SER A 79 5.13 11.70 14.06
CA SER A 79 4.06 12.51 13.51
C SER A 79 3.81 13.75 14.36
N ARG A 80 3.47 14.85 13.68
CA ARG A 80 2.99 16.08 14.33
C ARG A 80 1.47 16.21 14.33
N THR A 81 0.76 15.29 13.69
CA THR A 81 -0.70 15.31 13.62
C THR A 81 -1.29 14.29 14.56
N LEU A 82 -1.04 13.01 14.31
CA LEU A 82 -1.67 11.88 15.00
C LEU A 82 -0.61 10.87 15.44
N LYS A 83 -0.75 10.30 16.63
CA LYS A 83 0.13 9.22 17.10
C LYS A 83 -0.32 7.87 16.54
N SER A 84 -1.62 7.63 16.55
CA SER A 84 -2.23 6.41 16.05
C SER A 84 -3.65 6.70 15.56
N ALA A 85 -4.19 5.85 14.70
CA ALA A 85 -5.60 5.91 14.34
C ALA A 85 -6.17 4.54 13.93
N ARG A 86 -7.48 4.38 14.08
CA ARG A 86 -8.26 3.23 13.61
C ARG A 86 -9.31 3.72 12.62
N LEU A 87 -9.37 3.06 11.48
CA LEU A 87 -10.32 3.31 10.40
C LEU A 87 -11.35 2.19 10.38
N ALA A 88 -12.60 2.54 10.63
CA ALA A 88 -13.77 1.68 10.49
C ALA A 88 -14.67 2.18 9.34
N TYR A 89 -15.57 1.33 8.88
CA TYR A 89 -16.59 1.69 7.90
C TYR A 89 -17.97 1.50 8.51
N ASP A 90 -18.78 2.57 8.52
CA ASP A 90 -20.18 2.52 8.92
C ASP A 90 -21.03 2.20 7.69
N GLU A 91 -21.55 0.98 7.61
CA GLU A 91 -22.38 0.52 6.48
C GLU A 91 -23.72 1.24 6.38
N ALA A 92 -24.30 1.65 7.52
CA ALA A 92 -25.60 2.31 7.55
C ALA A 92 -25.50 3.72 6.96
N ARG A 93 -24.41 4.42 7.27
CA ARG A 93 -24.15 5.79 6.81
C ARG A 93 -23.29 5.85 5.55
N LYS A 94 -22.68 4.73 5.16
CA LYS A 94 -21.72 4.59 4.05
C LYS A 94 -20.52 5.55 4.18
N VAL A 95 -20.08 5.79 5.41
CA VAL A 95 -18.97 6.69 5.73
C VAL A 95 -17.83 5.93 6.39
N TYR A 96 -16.62 6.40 6.15
CA TYR A 96 -15.46 5.98 6.92
C TYR A 96 -15.39 6.78 8.19
N VAL A 97 -15.12 6.11 9.30
CA VAL A 97 -14.92 6.70 10.61
C VAL A 97 -13.47 6.45 11.01
N LEU A 98 -12.67 7.51 11.09
CA LEU A 98 -11.29 7.46 11.56
C LEU A 98 -11.25 7.99 12.99
N THR A 99 -10.98 7.09 13.91
CA THR A 99 -10.82 7.37 15.32
C THR A 99 -9.33 7.46 15.64
N ALA A 100 -8.85 8.63 16.04
CA ALA A 100 -7.43 8.93 16.12
C ALA A 100 -7.00 9.45 17.50
N GLU A 101 -5.80 9.07 17.90
CA GLU A 101 -5.08 9.65 19.03
C GLU A 101 -4.20 10.80 18.51
N PRO A 102 -4.36 12.04 19.00
CA PRO A 102 -3.53 13.16 18.57
C PRO A 102 -2.08 12.97 19.00
N ALA A 103 -1.15 13.53 18.21
CA ALA A 103 0.28 13.52 18.54
C ALA A 103 0.57 14.35 19.80
N GLU A 104 -0.18 15.44 20.00
CA GLU A 104 -0.10 16.31 21.17
C GLU A 104 -1.49 16.55 21.77
N GLY A 105 -1.58 16.53 23.09
CA GLY A 105 -2.82 16.70 23.84
C GLY A 105 -3.39 15.39 24.37
N LYS A 106 -4.60 15.47 24.94
CA LYS A 106 -5.36 14.33 25.46
C LYS A 106 -6.75 14.35 24.83
N GLY A 107 -7.31 13.16 24.61
CA GLY A 107 -8.62 12.97 24.03
C GLY A 107 -8.56 12.30 22.67
N GLU A 108 -9.63 11.60 22.33
CA GLU A 108 -9.81 10.94 21.06
C GLU A 108 -10.39 11.93 20.05
N ILE A 109 -9.92 11.89 18.81
CA ILE A 109 -10.42 12.71 17.72
C ILE A 109 -11.12 11.81 16.71
N VAL A 110 -12.39 12.11 16.43
CA VAL A 110 -13.17 11.40 15.42
C VAL A 110 -13.25 12.23 14.15
N TYR A 111 -12.82 11.63 13.05
CA TYR A 111 -13.05 12.14 11.70
C TYR A 111 -14.03 11.23 10.96
N GLU A 112 -14.89 11.82 10.15
CA GLU A 112 -15.78 11.08 9.26
C GLU A 112 -15.64 11.56 7.82
N GLY A 113 -15.78 10.66 6.87
CA GLY A 113 -15.93 11.08 5.49
C GLY A 113 -16.00 9.95 4.50
N THR A 114 -15.56 10.23 3.27
CA THR A 114 -15.86 9.38 2.12
C THR A 114 -14.66 9.23 1.22
N LEU A 115 -14.62 8.08 0.55
CA LEU A 115 -13.70 7.82 -0.54
C LEU A 115 -14.27 8.36 -1.85
N ASP A 116 -13.42 8.99 -2.65
CA ASP A 116 -13.82 9.45 -3.98
C ASP A 116 -14.13 8.30 -4.93
N ARG A 117 -14.77 8.60 -6.07
CA ARG A 117 -15.13 7.58 -7.07
C ARG A 117 -13.92 6.86 -7.67
N SER A 118 -12.73 7.48 -7.62
CA SER A 118 -11.50 6.87 -8.13
C SER A 118 -10.88 5.87 -7.14
N GLY A 119 -11.31 5.87 -5.88
CA GLY A 119 -10.74 5.05 -4.82
C GLY A 119 -9.41 5.57 -4.29
N LYS A 120 -8.97 6.78 -4.71
CA LYS A 120 -7.62 7.31 -4.45
C LYS A 120 -7.60 8.47 -3.48
N LEU A 121 -8.74 9.11 -3.21
CA LEU A 121 -8.82 10.24 -2.29
C LEU A 121 -9.83 9.94 -1.19
N LEU A 122 -9.32 9.64 -0.01
CA LEU A 122 -10.12 9.57 1.21
C LEU A 122 -10.11 10.94 1.87
N THR A 123 -11.28 11.56 2.02
CA THR A 123 -11.43 12.86 2.71
C THR A 123 -12.20 12.65 4.00
N LEU A 124 -11.67 13.14 5.11
CA LEU A 124 -12.17 12.92 6.47
C LEU A 124 -12.27 14.26 7.20
N ASP A 125 -13.48 14.65 7.59
CA ASP A 125 -13.79 15.87 8.33
C ASP A 125 -13.93 15.58 9.82
N ARG A 126 -13.28 16.39 10.67
CA ARG A 126 -13.40 16.27 12.13
C ARG A 126 -14.81 16.64 12.58
N LYS A 127 -15.46 15.80 13.38
CA LYS A 127 -16.84 16.02 13.86
C LYS A 127 -16.92 16.95 15.06
N ASP A 128 -16.10 16.69 16.08
CA ASP A 128 -16.16 17.39 17.36
C ASP A 128 -15.16 18.56 17.42
N VAL A 129 -15.29 19.50 16.48
CA VAL A 129 -14.52 20.74 16.51
C VAL A 129 -15.24 21.73 17.46
N PRO A 130 -14.59 22.19 18.54
CA PRO A 130 -15.21 23.15 19.46
C PRO A 130 -15.59 24.44 18.75
N GLU A 131 -16.68 25.07 19.19
CA GLU A 131 -17.15 26.35 18.65
C GLU A 131 -16.05 27.42 18.79
N GLY A 132 -15.79 28.17 17.70
CA GLY A 132 -14.69 29.14 17.63
C GLY A 132 -13.33 28.57 17.24
N LYS A 133 -13.18 27.25 17.10
CA LYS A 133 -11.98 26.63 16.51
C LYS A 133 -12.14 26.44 14.99
N PRO A 134 -11.04 26.51 14.21
CA PRO A 134 -11.09 26.25 12.78
C PRO A 134 -11.53 24.80 12.53
N ALA A 135 -12.38 24.58 11.53
CA ALA A 135 -12.72 23.23 11.11
C ALA A 135 -11.48 22.52 10.56
N GLU A 136 -11.33 21.24 10.87
CA GLU A 136 -10.16 20.44 10.51
C GLU A 136 -10.56 19.29 9.61
N ARG A 137 -9.72 19.02 8.60
CA ARG A 137 -9.90 17.95 7.63
C ARG A 137 -8.57 17.24 7.41
N ILE A 138 -8.64 15.93 7.24
CA ILE A 138 -7.54 15.11 6.79
C ILE A 138 -7.91 14.52 5.42
N ALA A 139 -6.97 14.58 4.47
CA ALA A 139 -7.10 13.94 3.17
C ALA A 139 -5.94 12.96 2.95
N ILE A 140 -6.24 11.73 2.58
CA ILE A 140 -5.25 10.72 2.17
C ILE A 140 -5.40 10.53 0.68
N ARG A 141 -4.34 10.80 -0.08
CA ARG A 141 -4.32 10.68 -1.54
C ARG A 141 -3.28 9.68 -2.00
N ALA A 142 -3.69 8.62 -2.67
CA ALA A 142 -2.79 7.72 -3.39
C ALA A 142 -2.22 8.38 -4.65
N ASN A 143 -0.97 8.07 -4.98
CA ASN A 143 -0.40 8.38 -6.29
C ASN A 143 -0.84 7.35 -7.36
N ALA A 144 -0.44 7.58 -8.62
CA ALA A 144 -0.91 6.77 -9.74
C ALA A 144 -0.55 5.27 -9.64
N ASN A 145 0.60 4.95 -9.04
CA ASN A 145 1.13 3.59 -8.93
C ASN A 145 1.02 2.98 -7.51
N TYR A 146 0.32 3.65 -6.59
CA TYR A 146 0.10 3.24 -5.20
C TYR A 146 1.36 3.00 -4.34
N VAL A 147 2.56 3.39 -4.81
CA VAL A 147 3.81 3.29 -4.02
C VAL A 147 4.07 4.54 -3.17
N ARG A 148 3.25 5.59 -3.34
CA ARG A 148 3.28 6.80 -2.54
C ARG A 148 1.85 7.22 -2.19
N TYR A 149 1.66 7.75 -1.00
CA TYR A 149 0.48 8.56 -0.71
C TYR A 149 0.88 9.84 0.00
N THR A 150 -0.03 10.81 -0.09
CA THR A 150 0.09 12.08 0.59
C THR A 150 -1.02 12.18 1.63
N LEU A 151 -0.64 12.40 2.89
CA LEU A 151 -1.53 12.81 3.96
C LEU A 151 -1.50 14.34 4.03
N THR A 152 -2.65 14.98 3.90
CA THR A 152 -2.78 16.44 4.02
C THR A 152 -3.69 16.78 5.18
N ALA A 153 -3.22 17.63 6.10
CA ALA A 153 -4.08 18.26 7.08
C ALA A 153 -4.48 19.65 6.57
N GLU A 154 -5.78 19.92 6.58
CA GLU A 154 -6.39 21.15 6.10
C GLU A 154 -7.17 21.80 7.24
N ARG A 155 -7.14 23.13 7.28
CA ARG A 155 -7.95 23.92 8.21
C ARG A 155 -8.80 24.94 7.48
N ARG A 156 -10.00 25.18 8.00
CA ARG A 156 -10.90 26.23 7.53
C ARG A 156 -11.26 27.15 8.70
N ALA A 157 -10.80 28.40 8.63
CA ALA A 157 -10.96 29.39 9.69
C ALA A 157 -12.42 29.86 9.90
N SER A 158 -13.23 29.91 8.85
CA SER A 158 -14.63 30.33 8.93
C SER A 158 -15.54 29.42 8.10
N ARG A 159 -16.82 29.29 8.47
CA ARG A 159 -17.77 28.43 7.75
C ARG A 159 -17.94 28.80 6.26
N ALA A 160 -17.70 30.06 5.90
CA ALA A 160 -17.73 30.56 4.53
C ALA A 160 -16.38 30.47 3.78
N GLY A 161 -15.28 30.16 4.48
CA GLY A 161 -13.94 30.07 3.88
C GLY A 161 -13.71 28.76 3.12
N ALA A 162 -12.59 28.69 2.39
CA ALA A 162 -12.08 27.44 1.83
C ALA A 162 -11.18 26.72 2.85
N PHE A 163 -11.06 25.40 2.69
CA PHE A 163 -10.02 24.63 3.38
C PHE A 163 -8.65 25.00 2.81
N LYS A 164 -7.72 25.36 3.68
CA LYS A 164 -6.32 25.61 3.33
C LYS A 164 -5.47 24.50 3.91
N LYS A 165 -4.55 23.96 3.10
CA LYS A 165 -3.56 22.99 3.55
C LYS A 165 -2.62 23.66 4.56
N VAL A 166 -2.53 23.09 5.75
CA VAL A 166 -1.60 23.55 6.80
C VAL A 166 -0.40 22.64 6.93
N LEU A 167 -0.55 21.37 6.54
CA LEU A 167 0.51 20.37 6.66
C LEU A 167 0.34 19.34 5.56
N GLU A 168 1.45 18.93 4.96
CA GLU A 168 1.47 17.88 3.94
C GLU A 168 2.58 16.88 4.23
N THR A 169 2.24 15.62 4.40
CA THR A 169 3.18 14.51 4.60
C THR A 169 3.12 13.59 3.39
N GLY A 170 4.22 13.54 2.63
CA GLY A 170 4.37 12.62 1.52
C GLY A 170 5.15 11.39 1.94
N LEU A 171 4.52 10.21 1.89
CA LEU A 171 5.14 8.95 2.30
C LEU A 171 5.25 7.96 1.14
N THR A 172 6.40 7.28 1.08
CA THR A 172 6.69 6.21 0.12
C THR A 172 6.69 4.86 0.84
N LYS A 173 6.18 3.82 0.20
CA LYS A 173 6.12 2.47 0.76
C LYS A 173 7.54 1.94 0.95
N GLU A 174 7.85 1.44 2.14
CA GLU A 174 9.16 0.88 2.43
C GLU A 174 9.38 -0.41 1.63
N GLY A 175 10.56 -0.55 1.04
CA GLY A 175 10.90 -1.67 0.15
C GLY A 175 10.46 -1.50 -1.31
N GLU A 176 9.79 -0.40 -1.67
CA GLU A 176 9.49 -0.04 -3.05
C GLU A 176 10.41 1.09 -3.52
N THR A 177 10.90 1.02 -4.77
CA THR A 177 11.60 2.16 -5.36
C THR A 177 10.61 3.09 -6.05
N PHE A 178 10.93 4.38 -6.14
CA PHE A 178 10.07 5.37 -6.82
C PHE A 178 9.72 4.98 -8.28
N ALA A 179 10.56 4.17 -8.92
CA ALA A 179 10.39 3.68 -10.29
C ALA A 179 9.69 2.31 -10.38
N ALA A 180 9.46 1.60 -9.27
CA ALA A 180 8.93 0.22 -9.27
C ALA A 180 7.45 0.09 -9.69
N GLY A 181 6.74 1.21 -9.82
CA GLY A 181 5.30 1.23 -10.11
C GLY A 181 4.84 0.62 -11.44
N SER A 182 5.75 0.17 -12.31
CA SER A 182 5.43 -0.50 -13.58
C SER A 182 5.67 -2.01 -13.55
N ASN A 183 6.43 -2.55 -12.60
CA ASN A 183 6.66 -3.97 -12.49
C ASN A 183 5.89 -4.51 -11.28
N ARG A 184 4.65 -4.96 -11.54
CA ARG A 184 4.03 -6.02 -10.73
C ARG A 184 4.85 -7.30 -10.93
N ALA A 185 6.08 -7.34 -10.42
CA ALA A 185 6.65 -8.61 -10.02
C ALA A 185 5.62 -9.19 -9.05
N GLU A 186 5.02 -10.32 -9.42
CA GLU A 186 3.93 -10.97 -8.70
C GLU A 186 4.38 -11.20 -7.26
N LYS A 187 4.07 -10.25 -6.37
CA LYS A 187 4.44 -10.36 -4.96
C LYS A 187 3.69 -11.56 -4.40
N PRO A 188 4.35 -12.42 -3.58
CA PRO A 188 3.69 -13.58 -3.02
C PRO A 188 2.43 -13.11 -2.27
N LYS A 189 1.32 -13.83 -2.43
CA LYS A 189 0.06 -13.50 -1.76
C LYS A 189 0.21 -13.72 -0.25
N CYS A 190 -0.34 -12.82 0.54
CA CYS A 190 -0.40 -12.94 1.98
C CYS A 190 -1.26 -14.16 2.35
N VAL A 191 -0.74 -15.02 3.22
CA VAL A 191 -1.45 -16.24 3.66
C VAL A 191 -2.78 -15.94 4.36
N VAL A 192 -2.88 -14.78 5.03
CA VAL A 192 -4.05 -14.40 5.82
C VAL A 192 -5.08 -13.68 4.96
N THR A 193 -4.70 -12.59 4.30
CA THR A 193 -5.64 -11.72 3.56
C THR A 193 -5.60 -11.89 2.05
N GLY A 194 -4.66 -12.66 1.50
CA GLY A 194 -4.47 -12.80 0.05
C GLY A 194 -3.84 -11.60 -0.65
N GLY A 195 -3.60 -10.49 0.06
CA GLY A 195 -3.00 -9.27 -0.48
C GLY A 195 -1.52 -9.39 -0.81
N ALA A 196 -0.91 -8.35 -1.39
CA ALA A 196 0.52 -8.37 -1.72
C ALA A 196 1.39 -8.47 -0.44
N ALA A 197 2.13 -9.56 -0.27
CA ALA A 197 3.02 -9.71 0.88
C ALA A 197 4.18 -8.72 0.83
N ALA A 198 4.51 -8.16 1.98
CA ALA A 198 5.61 -7.21 2.17
C ALA A 198 6.72 -7.81 3.04
N MET A 199 6.45 -8.88 3.79
CA MET A 199 7.40 -9.55 4.69
C MET A 199 7.13 -11.05 4.79
N SER A 200 8.04 -11.78 5.43
CA SER A 200 7.91 -13.22 5.71
C SER A 200 7.99 -13.49 7.21
N LEU A 201 7.08 -14.34 7.71
CA LEU A 201 7.06 -14.82 9.08
C LEU A 201 7.58 -16.26 9.12
N SER A 202 8.61 -16.54 9.91
CA SER A 202 9.05 -17.91 10.16
C SER A 202 8.26 -18.51 11.32
N TYR A 203 7.52 -19.59 11.07
CA TYR A 203 6.80 -20.34 12.08
C TYR A 203 7.05 -21.84 11.87
N GLN A 204 7.50 -22.54 12.92
CA GLN A 204 7.88 -23.96 12.87
C GLN A 204 8.86 -24.32 11.74
N GLY A 205 9.83 -23.43 11.47
CA GLY A 205 10.86 -23.64 10.44
C GLY A 205 10.37 -23.47 9.00
N LYS A 206 9.13 -23.01 8.79
CA LYS A 206 8.56 -22.65 7.47
C LYS A 206 8.32 -21.14 7.40
N SER A 207 8.69 -20.54 6.27
CA SER A 207 8.49 -19.10 6.02
C SER A 207 7.18 -18.85 5.30
N TYR A 208 6.30 -18.04 5.90
CA TYR A 208 4.99 -17.67 5.37
C TYR A 208 4.97 -16.20 4.94
N PRO A 209 4.58 -15.88 3.69
CA PRO A 209 4.47 -14.49 3.24
C PRO A 209 3.27 -13.78 3.90
N ILE A 210 3.54 -12.62 4.51
CA ILE A 210 2.55 -11.79 5.21
C ILE A 210 2.64 -10.31 4.77
N CYS A 211 1.53 -9.58 4.84
CA CYS A 211 1.47 -8.18 4.37
C CYS A 211 1.61 -7.13 5.49
N CYS A 212 1.21 -7.43 6.72
CA CYS A 212 1.29 -6.49 7.85
C CYS A 212 1.36 -7.20 9.21
N SER A 213 1.66 -6.45 10.28
CA SER A 213 1.73 -6.97 11.65
C SER A 213 0.40 -7.58 12.09
N GLY A 214 -0.74 -7.00 11.70
CA GLY A 214 -2.05 -7.60 11.99
C GLY A 214 -2.20 -9.03 11.44
N CYS A 215 -1.71 -9.29 10.22
CA CYS A 215 -1.70 -10.65 9.66
C CYS A 215 -0.72 -11.59 10.39
N ARG A 216 0.33 -11.06 11.00
CA ARG A 216 1.22 -11.88 11.84
C ARG A 216 0.50 -12.31 13.11
N ASP A 217 -0.19 -11.38 13.76
CA ASP A 217 -0.83 -11.63 15.05
C ASP A 217 -1.99 -12.63 14.88
N GLU A 218 -2.83 -12.45 13.85
CA GLU A 218 -3.90 -13.39 13.49
C GLU A 218 -3.37 -14.80 13.16
N PHE A 219 -2.24 -14.88 12.44
CA PHE A 219 -1.62 -16.17 12.13
C PHE A 219 -1.07 -16.87 13.37
N LEU A 220 -0.54 -16.12 14.34
CA LEU A 220 -0.04 -16.67 15.60
C LEU A 220 -1.18 -17.10 16.54
N GLU A 221 -2.32 -16.44 16.46
CA GLU A 221 -3.52 -16.76 17.23
C GLU A 221 -4.24 -18.01 16.67
N SER A 222 -4.33 -18.14 15.35
CA SER A 222 -5.00 -19.26 14.67
C SER A 222 -4.14 -19.99 13.62
N PRO A 223 -2.96 -20.55 13.99
CA PRO A 223 -2.04 -21.14 13.01
C PRO A 223 -2.66 -22.34 12.27
N ASP A 224 -3.40 -23.20 12.96
CA ASP A 224 -3.99 -24.42 12.37
C ASP A 224 -5.02 -24.12 11.27
N LYS A 225 -5.76 -23.01 11.38
CA LYS A 225 -6.74 -22.57 10.38
C LYS A 225 -6.05 -22.27 9.05
N TYR A 226 -4.97 -21.49 9.10
CA TYR A 226 -4.21 -21.10 7.92
C TYR A 226 -3.34 -22.22 7.38
N LEU A 227 -2.77 -23.08 8.25
CA LEU A 227 -2.02 -24.25 7.82
C LEU A 227 -2.90 -25.27 7.08
N LYS A 228 -4.14 -25.49 7.53
CA LYS A 228 -5.13 -26.34 6.83
C LYS A 228 -5.56 -25.73 5.49
N LYS A 229 -5.83 -24.42 5.45
CA LYS A 229 -6.17 -23.70 4.20
C LYS A 229 -5.03 -23.78 3.18
N LEU A 230 -3.79 -23.62 3.62
CA LEU A 230 -2.61 -23.79 2.76
C LEU A 230 -2.40 -25.24 2.35
N ALA A 231 -2.60 -26.21 3.24
CA ALA A 231 -2.49 -27.63 2.90
C ALA A 231 -3.53 -28.03 1.84
N ALA A 232 -4.76 -27.52 1.94
CA ALA A 232 -5.82 -27.68 0.95
C ALA A 232 -5.45 -27.00 -0.39
N ALA A 233 -4.94 -25.76 -0.36
CA ALA A 233 -4.49 -25.06 -1.56
C ALA A 233 -3.28 -25.74 -2.24
N THR A 234 -2.41 -26.40 -1.48
CA THR A 234 -1.30 -27.20 -2.03
C THR A 234 -1.73 -28.56 -2.56
N ALA A 235 -2.94 -29.03 -2.25
CA ALA A 235 -3.50 -30.27 -2.78
C ALA A 235 -4.07 -30.10 -4.21
N ASP A 236 -4.45 -28.87 -4.58
CA ASP A 236 -4.98 -28.51 -5.92
C ASP A 236 -3.94 -27.86 -6.86
N ALA A 237 -2.68 -27.73 -6.45
CA ALA A 237 -1.62 -27.25 -7.31
C ALA A 237 -0.97 -28.43 -8.07
N PRO A 238 -0.98 -28.46 -9.42
CA PRO A 238 -0.14 -29.41 -10.16
C PRO A 238 1.33 -29.07 -9.86
N LYS A 239 2.07 -30.09 -9.43
CA LYS A 239 3.49 -30.02 -9.05
C LYS A 239 4.31 -29.28 -10.11
N SER A 240 4.68 -28.03 -9.85
CA SER A 240 5.81 -27.40 -10.56
C SER A 240 7.08 -28.09 -10.07
N GLY A 241 7.58 -28.97 -10.91
CA GLY A 241 8.67 -29.89 -10.64
C GLY A 241 9.99 -29.24 -10.25
N GLU A 242 10.73 -30.04 -9.49
CA GLU A 242 12.17 -30.22 -9.56
C GLU A 242 13.09 -28.99 -9.70
N LYS A 243 13.73 -28.70 -8.55
CA LYS A 243 15.14 -28.34 -8.42
C LYS A 243 15.99 -28.77 -9.65
N LYS A 244 16.27 -27.84 -10.55
CA LYS A 244 17.47 -27.95 -11.39
C LYS A 244 18.60 -27.20 -10.70
N LYS A 245 19.50 -27.99 -10.10
CA LYS A 245 20.79 -27.55 -9.55
C LYS A 245 21.47 -26.60 -10.53
N SER A 246 21.87 -25.43 -10.03
CA SER A 246 22.83 -24.53 -10.65
C SER A 246 24.12 -25.28 -10.95
N ALA A 247 24.43 -25.47 -12.24
CA ALA A 247 25.76 -25.83 -12.70
C ALA A 247 26.63 -24.55 -12.75
N PRO A 248 27.92 -24.61 -12.40
CA PRO A 248 28.77 -23.43 -12.23
C PRO A 248 29.12 -22.77 -13.58
N ALA A 249 29.17 -21.43 -13.56
CA ALA A 249 29.51 -20.58 -14.68
C ALA A 249 30.93 -20.87 -15.23
N LYS A 250 31.02 -21.15 -16.54
CA LYS A 250 32.28 -21.08 -17.28
C LYS A 250 32.63 -19.61 -17.51
N ARG A 251 33.82 -19.20 -17.08
CA ARG A 251 34.48 -17.95 -17.46
C ARG A 251 34.81 -17.98 -18.97
N PRO A 252 34.55 -16.91 -19.74
CA PRO A 252 35.26 -16.68 -21.00
C PRO A 252 36.67 -16.14 -20.68
N ARG A 253 37.71 -16.81 -21.18
CA ARG A 253 39.02 -16.20 -21.49
C ARG A 253 38.82 -15.45 -22.81
N GLY A 254 39.16 -14.16 -22.90
CA GLY A 254 40.46 -13.69 -23.44
C GLY A 254 40.56 -14.05 -24.92
N ASP A 255 40.65 -13.16 -25.90
CA ASP A 255 41.16 -11.80 -25.97
C ASP A 255 40.55 -11.14 -27.23
N ASP A 256 40.58 -9.81 -27.35
CA ASP A 256 40.85 -9.10 -28.62
C ASP A 256 40.83 -7.58 -28.36
N ASP A 257 42.05 -7.06 -28.28
CA ASP A 257 42.44 -5.67 -28.14
C ASP A 257 41.98 -4.83 -29.35
N ALA A 258 41.36 -3.67 -29.08
CA ALA A 258 41.05 -2.68 -30.12
C ALA A 258 41.35 -1.24 -29.67
N PHE A 259 42.44 -1.04 -28.90
CA PHE A 259 42.95 0.30 -28.62
C PHE A 259 44.47 0.29 -28.39
N SER A 260 45.24 -0.04 -29.43
CA SER A 260 46.68 0.24 -29.48
C SER A 260 46.93 1.24 -30.62
N GLY A 261 47.35 2.44 -30.22
CA GLY A 261 47.65 3.56 -31.11
C GLY A 261 48.94 3.36 -31.91
N ASP A 262 48.96 4.06 -33.04
CA ASP A 262 50.05 4.23 -33.99
C ASP A 262 51.40 4.57 -33.33
N VAL A 263 52.46 3.88 -33.78
CA VAL A 263 53.77 4.46 -34.09
C VAL A 263 54.59 3.44 -34.90
N ASP A 264 54.61 3.63 -36.22
CA ASP A 264 55.58 3.01 -37.14
C ASP A 264 56.81 3.93 -37.23
N GLU A 265 58.00 3.41 -36.92
CA GLU A 265 59.29 4.03 -37.29
C GLU A 265 60.04 3.14 -38.31
N PRO A 266 60.78 3.75 -39.24
CA PRO A 266 60.90 3.23 -40.60
C PRO A 266 62.03 2.20 -40.80
N ARG A 267 61.75 1.23 -41.69
CA ARG A 267 62.74 0.32 -42.28
C ARG A 267 63.70 1.06 -43.20
N ALA A 268 65.00 0.81 -43.05
CA ALA A 268 66.00 1.00 -44.10
C ALA A 268 66.88 -0.26 -44.20
N LYS A 269 66.99 -0.79 -45.42
CA LYS A 269 68.00 -1.73 -45.92
C LYS A 269 67.85 -1.83 -47.44
N PRO A 270 68.83 -2.34 -48.21
CA PRO A 270 69.90 -3.29 -47.83
C PRO A 270 71.23 -2.66 -47.38
#